data_AF-A0A5C5DDX8-F1
#
_entry.id   AF-A0A5C5DDX8-F1
#
_cell.length_a   1.000
_cell.length_b   1.000
_cell.length_c   1.000
_cell.angle_alpha   90.00
_cell.angle_beta   90.00
_cell.angle_gamma   90.00
#
_symmetry.space_group_name_H-M   'P 1'
#
loop_
_entity.id
_entity.type
_entity.pdbx_description
1 polymer ?
#
loop_
_entity_poly.entity_id
_entity_poly.type
_entity_poly.pdbx_seq_one_letter_code
_entity_poly.pdbx_strand_id
1 'polypeptide(L)'
;MKKDRLDAMTGGWFVGGFTPAAYTTTAVEVAVQHFPAGYCGAAHHHRQANEVTLLLSGRARMAGMLLVAGDILTLSPGVSSTFEALEACVTVVVKHPSVPNDKYLDTPVQPVPTQPEETHDA
;
A
#
# COMPACT_ATOMS: atom_id res chain seq x y z
N MET A 1 3.44 -17.18 27.16
CA MET A 1 4.16 -17.18 25.86
C MET A 1 3.24 -17.74 24.80
N LYS A 2 3.09 -17.06 23.65
CA LYS A 2 2.21 -17.46 22.54
C LYS A 2 3.05 -17.51 21.25
N LYS A 3 2.77 -18.45 20.34
CA LYS A 3 3.43 -18.58 19.03
C LYS A 3 2.36 -18.72 17.95
N ASP A 4 2.33 -17.79 17.00
CA ASP A 4 1.44 -17.80 15.84
C ASP A 4 2.25 -17.97 14.54
N ARG A 5 1.55 -18.18 13.41
CA ARG A 5 2.15 -18.24 12.07
C ARG A 5 1.54 -17.15 11.19
N LEU A 6 2.36 -16.51 10.35
CA LEU A 6 1.91 -15.43 9.47
C LEU A 6 0.91 -15.92 8.41
N ASP A 7 1.07 -17.15 7.94
CA ASP A 7 0.17 -17.81 6.97
C ASP A 7 -1.25 -18.04 7.52
N ALA A 8 -1.43 -18.00 8.85
CA ALA A 8 -2.74 -18.03 9.50
C ALA A 8 -3.38 -16.63 9.63
N MET A 9 -2.72 -15.57 9.17
CA MET A 9 -3.20 -14.19 9.22
C MET A 9 -3.77 -13.74 7.88
N THR A 10 -4.79 -12.87 7.91
CA THR A 10 -5.41 -12.38 6.68
C THR A 10 -4.53 -11.34 6.00
N GLY A 11 -4.06 -11.62 4.78
CA GLY A 11 -3.28 -10.67 3.98
C GLY A 11 -1.97 -10.22 4.63
N GLY A 12 -1.44 -11.02 5.56
CA GLY A 12 -0.23 -10.74 6.32
C GLY A 12 -0.41 -9.80 7.52
N TRP A 13 -1.63 -9.33 7.79
CA TRP A 13 -1.94 -8.45 8.92
C TRP A 13 -1.93 -9.22 10.25
N PHE A 14 -0.94 -8.97 11.11
CA PHE A 14 -0.73 -9.75 12.34
C PHE A 14 -0.83 -8.93 13.63
N VAL A 15 -0.87 -7.60 13.54
CA VAL A 15 -1.18 -6.70 14.66
C VAL A 15 -2.27 -5.73 14.21
N GLY A 16 -3.32 -5.53 15.02
CA GLY A 16 -4.36 -4.53 14.74
C GLY A 16 -5.73 -4.87 15.34
N GLY A 17 -6.72 -4.02 15.05
CA GLY A 17 -8.08 -4.10 15.62
C GLY A 17 -9.00 -5.12 14.93
N PHE A 18 -8.46 -6.25 14.47
CA PHE A 18 -9.15 -7.24 13.65
C PHE A 18 -8.81 -8.68 14.08
N THR A 19 -9.54 -9.64 13.51
CA THR A 19 -9.38 -11.08 13.76
C THR A 19 -9.24 -11.84 12.43
N PRO A 20 -8.29 -12.76 12.27
CA PRO A 20 -7.24 -13.14 13.23
C PRO A 20 -6.14 -12.07 13.38
N ALA A 21 -5.54 -12.00 14.56
CA ALA A 21 -4.33 -11.21 14.83
C ALA A 21 -3.46 -11.91 15.89
N ALA A 22 -2.14 -11.80 15.76
CA ALA A 22 -1.21 -12.25 16.79
C ALA A 22 -1.31 -11.36 18.04
N TYR A 23 -1.52 -10.05 17.85
CA TYR A 23 -1.76 -9.06 18.90
C TYR A 23 -2.86 -8.08 18.50
N THR A 24 -3.93 -8.00 19.30
CA THR A 24 -5.07 -7.13 19.01
C THR A 24 -4.89 -5.76 19.68
N THR A 25 -5.00 -4.68 18.90
CA THR A 25 -4.88 -3.30 19.40
C THR A 25 -5.51 -2.31 18.41
N THR A 26 -6.00 -1.16 18.91
CA THR A 26 -6.47 -0.04 18.06
C THR A 26 -5.39 1.03 17.85
N ALA A 27 -4.21 0.88 18.45
CA ALA A 27 -3.15 1.87 18.34
C ALA A 27 -2.43 1.83 16.99
N VAL A 28 -2.26 0.64 16.42
CA VAL A 28 -1.45 0.44 15.20
C VAL A 28 -1.88 -0.83 14.48
N GLU A 29 -1.71 -0.85 13.17
CA GLU A 29 -1.81 -2.06 12.34
C GLU A 29 -0.44 -2.40 11.76
N VAL A 30 -0.11 -3.68 11.71
CA VAL A 30 1.15 -4.15 11.12
C VAL A 30 0.89 -5.35 10.23
N ALA A 31 1.45 -5.30 9.01
CA ALA A 31 1.45 -6.42 8.08
C ALA A 31 2.84 -6.73 7.52
N VAL A 32 3.05 -8.01 7.20
CA VAL A 32 4.11 -8.44 6.29
C VAL A 32 3.45 -9.05 5.06
N GLN A 33 3.65 -8.45 3.90
CA GLN A 33 2.96 -8.84 2.66
C GLN A 33 3.94 -9.35 1.62
N HIS A 34 3.52 -10.39 0.88
CA HIS A 34 4.31 -10.99 -0.18
C HIS A 34 3.58 -10.77 -1.50
N PHE A 35 4.29 -10.23 -2.48
CA PHE A 35 3.73 -9.96 -3.80
C PHE A 35 4.56 -10.67 -4.88
N PRO A 36 3.91 -11.35 -5.84
CA PRO A 36 4.60 -11.84 -7.03
C PRO A 36 4.94 -10.68 -7.96
N ALA A 37 5.94 -10.88 -8.83
CA ALA A 37 6.25 -9.93 -9.90
C ALA A 37 5.01 -9.65 -10.77
N GLY A 38 4.81 -8.38 -11.13
CA GLY A 38 3.67 -7.92 -11.92
C GLY A 38 2.38 -7.70 -11.12
N TYR A 39 2.36 -7.96 -9.81
CA TYR A 39 1.20 -7.61 -8.98
C TYR A 39 0.94 -6.10 -9.01
N CYS A 40 -0.31 -5.71 -9.29
CA CYS A 40 -0.75 -4.32 -9.26
C CYS A 40 -1.89 -4.16 -8.25
N GLY A 41 -1.72 -3.25 -7.30
CA GLY A 41 -2.76 -2.80 -6.38
C GLY A 41 -3.53 -1.61 -6.96
N ALA A 42 -4.85 -1.61 -6.79
CA ALA A 42 -5.68 -0.47 -7.14
C ALA A 42 -5.26 0.80 -6.40
N ALA A 43 -5.38 1.95 -7.06
CA ALA A 43 -5.19 3.25 -6.43
C ALA A 43 -6.13 3.42 -5.24
N HIS A 44 -5.58 3.86 -4.11
CA HIS A 44 -6.36 4.12 -2.90
C HIS A 44 -5.67 5.13 -1.99
N HIS A 45 -6.44 5.68 -1.07
CA HIS A 45 -5.93 6.52 0.02
C HIS A 45 -6.52 6.10 1.38
N HIS A 46 -5.84 6.55 2.43
CA HIS A 46 -6.30 6.49 3.82
C HIS A 46 -6.74 7.88 4.27
N ARG A 47 -7.88 8.03 4.94
CA ARG A 47 -8.37 9.36 5.34
C ARG A 47 -7.89 9.78 6.73
N GLN A 48 -7.52 8.82 7.56
CA GLN A 48 -7.15 9.06 8.96
C GLN A 48 -5.78 8.50 9.30
N ALA A 49 -5.45 7.30 8.82
CA ALA A 49 -4.17 6.67 9.14
C ALA A 49 -3.03 7.22 8.27
N ASN A 50 -1.87 7.43 8.89
CA ASN A 50 -0.61 7.44 8.15
C ASN A 50 -0.25 5.99 7.78
N GLU A 51 0.27 5.78 6.58
CA GLU A 51 0.84 4.50 6.14
C GLU A 51 2.35 4.63 6.01
N VAL A 52 3.10 3.75 6.69
CA VAL A 52 4.55 3.63 6.57
C VAL A 52 4.86 2.26 6.00
N THR A 53 5.48 2.23 4.83
CA THR A 53 5.80 1.00 4.11
C THR A 53 7.30 0.89 3.91
N LEU A 54 7.89 -0.15 4.49
CA LEU A 54 9.26 -0.58 4.20
C LEU A 54 9.20 -1.63 3.08
N LEU A 55 9.96 -1.43 2.00
CA LEU A 55 10.24 -2.50 1.06
C LEU A 55 11.37 -3.36 1.64
N LEU A 56 11.02 -4.53 2.19
CA LEU A 56 11.97 -5.41 2.87
C LEU A 56 12.87 -6.16 1.88
N SER A 57 12.32 -6.55 0.74
CA SER A 57 13.05 -7.20 -0.34
C SER A 57 12.40 -6.95 -1.70
N GLY A 58 13.16 -7.14 -2.77
CA GLY A 58 12.72 -6.96 -4.15
C GLY A 58 12.72 -5.49 -4.60
N ARG A 59 11.90 -5.20 -5.62
CA ARG A 59 11.71 -3.87 -6.22
C ARG A 59 10.24 -3.64 -6.49
N ALA A 60 9.78 -2.44 -6.19
CA ALA A 60 8.40 -2.05 -6.39
C ALA A 60 8.30 -0.60 -6.85
N ARG A 61 7.15 -0.20 -7.37
CA ARG A 61 6.75 1.19 -7.53
C ARG A 61 5.59 1.46 -6.61
N MET A 62 5.68 2.50 -5.77
CA MET A 62 4.61 2.89 -4.86
C MET A 62 4.44 4.40 -4.90
N ALA A 63 3.20 4.88 -5.02
CA ALA A 63 2.88 6.30 -5.21
C ALA A 63 3.75 6.97 -6.31
N GLY A 64 3.97 6.26 -7.43
CA GLY A 64 4.80 6.71 -8.54
C GLY A 64 6.32 6.61 -8.33
N MET A 65 6.80 6.41 -7.10
CA MET A 65 8.22 6.31 -6.75
C MET A 65 8.75 4.88 -6.89
N LEU A 66 9.95 4.75 -7.46
CA LEU A 66 10.68 3.47 -7.45
C LEU A 66 11.22 3.23 -6.05
N LEU A 67 10.99 2.04 -5.51
CA LEU A 67 11.52 1.58 -4.23
C LEU A 67 12.43 0.36 -4.47
N VAL A 68 13.53 0.32 -3.74
CA VAL A 68 14.42 -0.85 -3.60
C VAL A 68 14.46 -1.31 -2.15
N ALA A 69 14.98 -2.52 -1.91
CA ALA A 69 15.07 -3.08 -0.56
C ALA A 69 15.77 -2.11 0.42
N GLY A 70 15.12 -1.84 1.54
CA GLY A 70 15.57 -0.89 2.57
C GLY A 70 14.91 0.49 2.48
N ASP A 71 14.27 0.83 1.36
CA ASP A 71 13.54 2.09 1.25
C ASP A 71 12.27 2.09 2.12
N ILE A 72 12.00 3.24 2.73
CA ILE A 72 10.80 3.48 3.54
C ILE A 72 10.03 4.63 2.91
N LEU A 73 8.76 4.39 2.62
CA LEU A 73 7.83 5.41 2.15
C LEU A 73 6.74 5.66 3.19
N THR A 74 6.54 6.93 3.54
CA THR A 74 5.47 7.38 4.42
C THR A 74 4.44 8.17 3.63
N LEU A 75 3.17 7.76 3.72
CA LEU A 75 2.03 8.44 3.13
C LEU A 75 1.19 9.06 4.25
N SER A 76 1.00 10.38 4.15
CA SER A 76 0.06 11.10 5.01
C SER A 76 -1.39 10.82 4.62
N PRO A 77 -2.36 11.06 5.54
CA PRO A 77 -3.77 10.94 5.21
C PRO A 77 -4.15 11.77 3.98
N GLY A 78 -4.99 11.19 3.13
CA GLY A 78 -5.47 11.77 1.87
C GLY A 78 -4.52 11.56 0.68
N VAL A 79 -3.29 11.07 0.89
CA VAL A 79 -2.37 10.80 -0.22
C VAL A 79 -2.78 9.51 -0.93
N SER A 80 -3.17 9.63 -2.19
CA SER A 80 -3.44 8.49 -3.08
C SER A 80 -2.14 7.76 -3.42
N SER A 81 -2.22 6.43 -3.41
CA SER A 81 -1.10 5.56 -3.75
C SER A 81 -1.55 4.36 -4.55
N THR A 82 -0.75 4.02 -5.55
CA THR A 82 -0.75 2.74 -6.25
C THR A 82 0.42 1.91 -5.76
N PHE A 83 0.34 0.59 -5.94
CA PHE A 83 1.47 -0.31 -5.69
C PHE A 83 1.65 -1.24 -6.89
N GLU A 84 2.88 -1.40 -7.36
CA GLU A 84 3.26 -2.31 -8.41
C GLU A 84 4.52 -3.08 -7.97
N ALA A 85 4.45 -4.40 -7.93
CA ALA A 85 5.61 -5.25 -7.70
C ALA A 85 6.37 -5.42 -9.03
N LEU A 86 7.52 -4.75 -9.19
CA LEU A 86 8.33 -4.84 -10.41
C LEU A 86 9.08 -6.19 -10.48
N GLU A 87 9.34 -6.79 -9.33
CA GLU A 87 9.76 -8.17 -9.15
C GLU A 87 9.11 -8.75 -7.89
N ALA A 88 9.30 -10.04 -7.60
CA ALA A 88 8.77 -10.62 -6.38
C ALA A 88 9.35 -9.89 -5.16
N CYS A 89 8.49 -9.37 -4.29
CA CYS A 89 8.89 -8.47 -3.23
C CYS A 89 8.13 -8.73 -1.92
N VAL A 90 8.72 -8.27 -0.83
CA VAL A 90 8.12 -8.33 0.52
C VAL A 90 8.06 -6.92 1.09
N THR A 91 6.90 -6.55 1.64
CA THR A 91 6.73 -5.27 2.35
C THR A 91 6.46 -5.51 3.82
N VAL A 92 6.89 -4.55 4.65
CA VAL A 92 6.37 -4.36 6.01
C VAL A 92 5.55 -3.08 6.00
N VAL A 93 4.29 -3.17 6.40
CA VAL A 93 3.37 -2.03 6.41
C VAL A 93 2.97 -1.75 7.84
N VAL A 94 3.03 -0.48 8.24
CA VAL A 94 2.55 0.02 9.52
C VAL A 94 1.51 1.10 9.28
N LYS A 95 0.36 1.01 9.93
CA LYS A 95 -0.68 2.05 9.89
C LYS A 95 -0.97 2.58 11.27
N HIS A 96 -0.99 3.90 11.41
CA HIS A 96 -1.28 4.55 12.68
C HIS A 96 -2.22 5.75 12.49
N PRO A 97 -3.34 5.80 13.25
CA PRO A 97 -3.87 4.77 14.15
C PRO A 97 -4.45 3.55 13.42
N SER A 98 -4.84 2.49 14.14
CA SER A 98 -5.65 1.41 13.55
C SER A 98 -7.08 1.89 13.43
N VAL A 99 -7.51 2.11 12.19
CA VAL A 99 -8.83 2.64 11.87
C VAL A 99 -9.51 1.66 10.92
N PRO A 100 -10.47 0.86 11.42
CA PRO A 100 -11.22 -0.05 10.58
C PRO A 100 -11.89 0.69 9.42
N ASN A 101 -11.85 0.09 8.23
CA ASN A 101 -12.47 0.61 7.01
C ASN A 101 -11.95 1.97 6.53
N ASP A 102 -10.73 2.38 6.92
CA ASP A 102 -10.12 3.64 6.45
C ASP A 102 -9.49 3.56 5.06
N LYS A 103 -9.77 2.52 4.26
CA LYS A 103 -9.25 2.36 2.90
C LYS A 103 -10.29 2.76 1.86
N TYR A 104 -9.99 3.75 1.04
CA TYR A 104 -10.89 4.25 0.00
C TYR A 104 -10.26 4.08 -1.37
N LEU A 105 -10.96 3.41 -2.28
CA LEU A 105 -10.49 3.25 -3.66
C LEU A 105 -10.65 4.57 -4.41
N ASP A 106 -9.61 4.94 -5.15
CA ASP A 106 -9.65 6.11 -6.01
C ASP A 106 -10.25 5.73 -7.37
N THR A 107 -11.00 6.67 -7.95
CA THR A 107 -11.52 6.48 -9.31
C THR A 107 -10.33 6.50 -10.27
N PRO A 108 -10.24 5.56 -11.23
CA PRO A 108 -9.19 5.63 -12.25
C PRO A 108 -9.28 6.99 -12.94
N VAL A 109 -8.18 7.76 -12.92
CA VAL A 109 -8.09 8.97 -13.72
C VAL A 109 -8.12 8.52 -15.17
N GLN A 110 -9.24 8.77 -15.86
CA GLN A 110 -9.31 8.62 -17.31
C GLN A 110 -8.19 9.51 -17.89
N PRO A 111 -7.37 9.01 -18.82
CA PRO A 111 -6.40 9.87 -19.48
C PRO A 111 -7.17 11.06 -20.08
N VAL A 112 -6.78 12.28 -19.70
CA VAL A 112 -7.31 13.49 -20.33
C VAL A 112 -6.99 13.37 -21.81
N PRO A 113 -8.00 13.40 -22.71
CA PRO A 113 -7.74 13.39 -24.14
C PRO A 113 -6.83 14.57 -24.46
N THR A 114 -5.63 14.30 -24.98
CA THR A 114 -4.81 15.33 -25.60
C THR A 114 -5.63 15.91 -26.74
N GLN A 115 -6.07 17.16 -26.59
CA GLN A 115 -6.66 17.92 -27.68
C GLN A 115 -5.65 17.87 -28.85
N PRO A 116 -6.08 17.53 -30.09
CA PRO A 116 -5.18 17.62 -31.23
C PRO A 116 -4.69 19.06 -31.33
N GLU A 117 -3.38 19.24 -31.50
CA GLU A 117 -2.81 20.55 -31.80
C GLU A 117 -3.54 21.12 -33.02
N GLU A 118 -4.23 22.24 -32.83
CA GLU A 118 -4.73 23.02 -33.96
C GLU A 118 -3.51 23.52 -34.73
N THR A 119 -3.18 22.84 -35.83
CA THR A 119 -2.29 23.38 -36.85
C THR A 119 -2.97 24.62 -37.42
N HIS A 120 -2.56 25.79 -36.94
CA HIS A 120 -2.82 27.05 -37.63
C HIS A 120 -1.96 27.06 -38.90
N ASP A 121 -2.59 26.71 -40.02
CA ASP A 121 -2.06 26.98 -41.34
C ASP A 121 -2.77 28.25 -41.86
N ALA A 122 -2.04 29.37 -41.84
CA ALA A 122 -2.37 30.63 -42.52
C ALA A 122 -1.11 31.48 -42.72
#